data_AF-A0AAX0KZJ9-F1
#
_entry.id   AF-A0AAX0KZJ9-F1
#
_cell.length_a   1.000
_cell.length_b   1.000
_cell.length_c   1.000
_cell.angle_alpha   90.00
_cell.angle_beta   90.00
_cell.angle_gamma   90.00
#
_symmetry.space_group_name_H-M   'P 1'
#
loop_
_entity.id
_entity.type
_entity.pdbx_description
1 polymer ?
#
loop_
_entity_poly.entity_id
_entity_poly.type
_entity_poly.pdbx_seq_one_letter_code
_entity_poly.pdbx_strand_id
1 'polypeptide(L)'
;MRNAALMLGIIGGIIAMLVGFFGYGYTEVVHRHSEVGEMFGNFDKPELIRFASFFAPLLAIAGGAMAKIRALWGGVLMLIAGGLVYYAFGFGVFTMFPIGFLLLGGVLALAAGKPDEPKAHF
;
A
#
# COMPACT_ATOMS: atom_id res chain seq x y z
N MET A 1 -7.16 -4.78 -18.22
CA MET A 1 -7.19 -3.95 -16.99
C MET A 1 -6.97 -4.77 -15.71
N ARG A 2 -7.70 -5.86 -15.45
CA ARG A 2 -7.58 -6.64 -14.20
C ARG A 2 -6.20 -7.25 -13.92
N ASN A 3 -5.54 -7.83 -14.93
CA ASN A 3 -4.18 -8.35 -14.76
C ASN A 3 -3.18 -7.23 -14.44
N ALA A 4 -3.32 -6.05 -15.06
CA ALA A 4 -2.49 -4.90 -14.72
C ALA A 4 -2.75 -4.44 -13.28
N ALA A 5 -4.02 -4.33 -12.88
CA ALA A 5 -4.38 -3.99 -11.50
C ALA A 5 -3.84 -4.98 -10.46
N LEU A 6 -3.87 -6.28 -10.76
CA LEU A 6 -3.25 -7.30 -9.92
C LEU A 6 -1.74 -7.07 -9.77
N MET A 7 -1.03 -6.91 -10.89
CA MET A 7 0.42 -6.74 -10.88
C MET A 7 0.82 -5.46 -10.13
N LEU A 8 0.11 -4.36 -10.39
CA LEU A 8 0.35 -3.09 -9.73
C LEU A 8 0.04 -3.17 -8.22
N GLY A 9 -1.04 -3.84 -7.82
CA GLY A 9 -1.38 -4.06 -6.41
C GLY A 9 -0.32 -4.88 -5.66
N ILE A 10 0.15 -5.97 -6.26
CA ILE A 10 1.20 -6.82 -5.65
C ILE A 10 2.54 -6.09 -5.57
N ILE A 11 3.01 -5.50 -6.66
CA ILE A 11 4.31 -4.80 -6.68
C ILE A 11 4.25 -3.57 -5.77
N GLY A 12 3.21 -2.76 -5.88
CA GLY A 12 2.99 -1.60 -5.01
C GLY A 12 2.90 -1.98 -3.54
N GLY A 13 2.22 -3.09 -3.22
CA GLY A 13 2.11 -3.61 -1.87
C GLY A 13 3.44 -4.10 -1.29
N ILE A 14 4.26 -4.79 -2.08
CA ILE A 14 5.60 -5.23 -1.64
C ILE A 14 6.50 -4.03 -1.39
N ILE A 15 6.50 -3.02 -2.26
CA ILE A 15 7.31 -1.82 -2.04
C ILE A 15 6.80 -1.05 -0.81
N ALA A 16 5.48 -0.91 -0.64
CA ALA A 16 4.89 -0.30 0.55
C ALA A 16 5.26 -1.07 1.83
N MET A 17 5.39 -2.40 1.76
CA MET A 17 5.82 -3.22 2.89
C MET A 17 7.27 -2.94 3.29
N LEU A 18 8.17 -2.79 2.31
CA LEU A 18 9.55 -2.39 2.59
C LEU A 18 9.60 -1.02 3.25
N VAL A 19 8.88 -0.03 2.72
CA VAL A 19 8.77 1.30 3.32
C VAL A 19 8.20 1.20 4.75
N GLY A 20 7.17 0.38 4.94
CA GLY A 20 6.56 0.15 6.25
C GLY A 20 7.52 -0.45 7.27
N PHE A 21 8.36 -1.42 6.88
CA PHE A 21 9.37 -1.97 7.79
C PHE A 21 10.35 -0.90 8.28
N PHE A 22 10.85 -0.04 7.38
CA PHE A 22 11.74 1.05 7.77
C PHE A 22 11.02 2.12 8.60
N GLY A 23 9.79 2.48 8.24
CA GLY A 23 8.98 3.46 8.96
C GLY A 23 8.67 3.00 10.38
N TYR A 24 8.09 1.81 10.54
CA TYR A 24 7.82 1.23 11.85
C TYR A 24 9.13 1.05 12.64
N GLY A 25 10.15 0.45 12.03
CA GLY A 25 11.44 0.20 12.66
C GLY A 25 12.07 1.49 13.22
N TYR A 26 12.06 2.57 12.45
CA TYR A 26 12.56 3.87 12.91
C TYR A 26 11.78 4.38 14.14
N THR A 27 10.44 4.30 14.11
CA THR A 27 9.64 4.71 15.28
C THR A 27 9.93 3.87 16.52
N GLU A 28 10.35 2.61 16.37
CA GLU A 28 10.72 1.76 17.49
C GLU A 28 12.13 2.09 18.02
N VAL A 29 13.07 2.40 17.12
CA VAL A 29 14.42 2.84 17.50
C VAL A 29 14.36 4.14 18.28
N VAL A 30 13.64 5.15 17.78
CA VAL A 30 13.50 6.45 18.45
C VAL A 30 12.76 6.32 19.79
N HIS A 31 11.77 5.43 19.88
CA HIS A 31 11.07 5.17 21.14
C HIS A 31 11.99 4.56 22.21
N ARG A 32 12.97 3.73 21.81
CA ARG A 32 13.94 3.13 22.74
C ARG A 32 15.18 4.00 22.98
N HIS A 33 15.53 4.86 22.04
CA HIS A 33 16.72 5.70 22.06
C HIS A 33 16.35 7.13 21.65
N SER A 34 15.96 7.96 22.61
CA SER A 34 15.49 9.33 22.36
C SER A 34 16.53 10.22 21.67
N GLU A 35 17.81 9.98 21.94
CA GLU A 35 18.96 10.66 21.31
C GLU A 35 18.93 10.59 19.77
N VAL A 36 18.44 9.47 19.21
CA VAL A 36 18.30 9.31 17.75
C VAL A 36 17.26 10.27 17.20
N GLY A 37 16.14 10.44 17.90
CA GLY A 37 15.09 11.38 17.52
C GLY A 37 15.53 12.84 17.64
N GLU A 38 16.38 13.17 18.61
CA GLU A 38 16.96 14.50 18.77
C GLU A 38 17.95 14.84 17.64
N MET A 39 18.74 13.87 17.19
CA MET A 39 19.77 14.06 16.16
C MET A 39 19.23 14.04 14.72
N PHE A 40 18.28 13.16 14.42
CA PHE A 40 17.77 12.92 13.06
C PHE A 40 16.32 13.34 12.85
N GLY A 41 15.67 13.85 13.89
CA GLY A 41 14.26 14.20 13.89
C GLY A 41 13.34 13.01 14.20
N ASN A 42 12.08 13.31 14.48
CA ASN A 42 11.06 12.31 14.74
C ASN A 42 9.82 12.57 13.88
N PHE A 43 8.98 11.54 13.71
CA PHE A 43 7.67 11.71 13.10
C PHE A 43 6.72 12.40 14.07
N ASP A 44 5.92 13.35 13.56
CA ASP A 44 4.91 14.05 14.37
C ASP A 44 3.82 13.10 14.91
N LYS A 45 3.53 12.03 14.16
CA LYS A 45 2.47 11.04 14.49
C LYS A 45 3.00 9.61 14.38
N PRO A 46 3.80 9.11 15.35
CA PRO A 46 4.41 7.78 15.27
C PRO A 46 3.38 6.64 15.18
N GLU A 47 2.23 6.77 15.85
CA GLU A 47 1.18 5.75 15.78
C GLU A 47 0.56 5.63 14.39
N LEU A 48 0.39 6.75 13.68
CA LEU A 48 -0.08 6.76 12.29
C LEU A 48 0.92 6.04 11.38
N ILE A 49 2.22 6.30 11.56
CA ILE A 49 3.28 5.64 10.82
C ILE A 49 3.23 4.13 11.05
N ARG A 50 3.14 3.68 12.31
CA ARG A 50 3.07 2.26 12.68
C ARG A 50 1.82 1.58 12.09
N PHE A 51 0.66 2.24 12.18
CA PHE A 51 -0.58 1.76 11.60
C PHE A 51 -0.47 1.61 10.08
N ALA A 52 -0.06 2.67 9.37
CA ALA A 52 0.03 2.65 7.91
C ALA A 52 1.10 1.66 7.43
N SER A 53 2.22 1.52 8.15
CA SER A 53 3.30 0.57 7.85
C SER A 53 2.82 -0.87 7.77
N PHE A 54 1.81 -1.23 8.55
CA PHE A 54 1.23 -2.58 8.55
C PHE A 54 0.04 -2.68 7.61
N PHE A 55 -0.94 -1.78 7.75
CA PHE A 55 -2.22 -1.92 7.05
C PHE A 55 -2.12 -1.60 5.56
N ALA A 56 -1.33 -0.61 5.14
CA ALA A 56 -1.24 -0.25 3.73
C ALA A 56 -0.73 -1.41 2.85
N PRO A 57 0.41 -2.08 3.14
CA PRO A 57 0.85 -3.21 2.33
C PRO A 57 -0.11 -4.41 2.36
N LEU A 58 -0.74 -4.66 3.52
CA LEU A 58 -1.74 -5.73 3.66
C LEU A 58 -2.94 -5.50 2.73
N LEU A 59 -3.51 -4.30 2.77
CA LEU A 59 -4.64 -3.91 1.93
C LEU A 59 -4.27 -3.90 0.44
N ALA A 60 -3.07 -3.44 0.11
CA ALA A 60 -2.55 -3.44 -1.25
C ALA A 60 -2.45 -4.84 -1.87
N ILE A 61 -1.79 -5.78 -1.17
CA ILE A 61 -1.58 -7.15 -1.66
C ILE A 61 -2.92 -7.88 -1.75
N ALA A 62 -3.76 -7.77 -0.71
CA ALA A 62 -5.10 -8.34 -0.74
C ALA A 62 -5.94 -7.76 -1.88
N GLY A 63 -5.89 -6.44 -2.07
CA GLY A 63 -6.61 -5.73 -3.13
C GLY A 63 -6.17 -6.15 -4.54
N GLY A 64 -4.86 -6.25 -4.77
CA GLY A 64 -4.29 -6.75 -6.02
C GLY A 64 -4.68 -8.21 -6.31
N ALA A 65 -4.58 -9.09 -5.32
CA ALA A 65 -4.98 -10.49 -5.45
C ALA A 65 -6.48 -10.65 -5.77
N MET A 66 -7.33 -9.78 -5.20
CA MET A 66 -8.77 -9.78 -5.46
C MET A 66 -9.17 -9.17 -6.82
N ALA A 67 -8.28 -8.47 -7.52
CA ALA A 67 -8.64 -7.66 -8.70
C ALA A 67 -9.29 -8.46 -9.85
N LYS A 68 -9.04 -9.76 -9.99
CA LYS A 68 -9.67 -10.60 -11.03
C LYS A 68 -11.10 -11.03 -10.67
N ILE A 69 -11.32 -11.43 -9.42
CA ILE A 69 -12.55 -12.10 -8.95
C ILE A 69 -13.51 -11.11 -8.28
N ARG A 70 -12.98 -10.05 -7.66
CA ARG A 70 -13.74 -9.01 -6.95
C ARG A 70 -13.13 -7.63 -7.23
N ALA A 71 -13.15 -7.24 -8.51
CA ALA A 71 -12.49 -6.02 -8.99
C ALA A 71 -12.89 -4.73 -8.24
N LEU A 72 -14.17 -4.58 -7.86
CA LEU A 72 -14.64 -3.43 -7.08
C LEU A 72 -13.94 -3.34 -5.71
N TRP A 73 -14.01 -4.41 -4.92
CA TRP A 73 -13.37 -4.47 -3.59
C TRP A 73 -11.85 -4.37 -3.69
N GLY A 74 -11.26 -5.08 -4.65
CA GLY A 74 -9.82 -5.01 -4.90
C GLY A 74 -9.38 -3.58 -5.21
N GLY A 75 -10.14 -2.88 -6.05
CA GLY A 75 -9.90 -1.48 -6.40
C GLY A 75 -9.95 -0.54 -5.20
N VAL A 76 -11.03 -0.62 -4.41
CA VAL A 76 -11.19 0.21 -3.20
C VAL A 76 -10.05 -0.01 -2.21
N LEU A 77 -9.66 -1.27 -1.97
CA LEU A 77 -8.58 -1.59 -1.04
C LEU A 77 -7.22 -1.04 -1.50
N MET A 78 -6.92 -1.11 -2.81
CA MET A 78 -5.70 -0.50 -3.35
C MET A 78 -5.72 1.03 -3.25
N LEU A 79 -6.87 1.67 -3.48
CA LEU A 79 -6.99 3.12 -3.31
C LEU A 79 -6.78 3.54 -1.86
N ILE A 80 -7.38 2.82 -0.91
CA ILE A 80 -7.19 3.06 0.53
C ILE A 80 -5.72 2.83 0.90
N ALA A 81 -5.09 1.77 0.39
CA ALA A 81 -3.69 1.50 0.63
C ALA A 81 -2.77 2.63 0.12
N GLY A 82 -2.95 3.07 -1.13
CA GLY A 82 -2.19 4.19 -1.70
C GLY A 82 -2.43 5.50 -0.95
N GLY A 83 -3.68 5.76 -0.56
CA GLY A 83 -4.05 6.91 0.26
C GLY A 83 -3.42 6.88 1.66
N LEU A 84 -3.34 5.71 2.30
CA LEU A 84 -2.67 5.53 3.59
C LEU A 84 -1.18 5.79 3.50
N VAL A 85 -0.49 5.27 2.46
CA VAL A 85 0.94 5.54 2.26
C VAL A 85 1.16 7.04 2.06
N TYR A 86 0.36 7.69 1.22
CA TYR A 86 0.47 9.14 0.99
C TYR A 86 0.20 9.93 2.27
N TYR A 87 -0.83 9.58 3.03
CA TYR A 87 -1.22 10.31 4.24
C TYR A 87 -0.20 10.16 5.37
N ALA A 88 0.40 8.98 5.53
CA ALA A 88 1.36 8.70 6.59
C ALA A 88 2.78 9.21 6.26
N PHE A 89 3.23 9.01 5.02
CA PHE A 89 4.63 9.25 4.63
C PHE A 89 4.82 10.41 3.64
N GLY A 90 3.74 10.96 3.09
CA GLY A 90 3.81 11.92 2.00
C GLY A 90 4.24 11.30 0.67
N PHE A 91 4.43 12.16 -0.33
CA PHE A 91 4.95 11.77 -1.65
C PHE A 91 6.45 12.09 -1.74
N GLY A 92 7.26 11.04 -1.84
CA GLY A 92 8.72 11.16 -1.95
C GLY A 92 9.32 9.98 -2.71
N VAL A 93 10.65 9.92 -2.80
CA VAL A 93 11.37 8.95 -3.64
C VAL A 93 11.03 7.49 -3.30
N PHE A 94 10.89 7.17 -2.01
CA PHE A 94 10.56 5.81 -1.56
C PHE A 94 9.06 5.49 -1.65
N THR A 95 8.19 6.50 -1.66
CA THR A 95 6.73 6.31 -1.63
C THR A 95 6.04 6.57 -2.97
N MET A 96 6.69 7.24 -3.91
CA MET A 96 6.07 7.63 -5.19
C MET A 96 5.63 6.42 -6.02
N PHE A 97 6.45 5.36 -6.06
CA PHE A 97 6.12 4.13 -6.78
C PHE A 97 4.98 3.33 -6.11
N PRO A 98 5.03 3.01 -4.80
CA PRO A 98 3.91 2.32 -4.18
C PRO A 98 2.63 3.16 -4.25
N ILE A 99 2.68 4.48 -4.05
CA ILE A 99 1.50 5.34 -4.22
C ILE A 99 0.98 5.26 -5.66
N GLY A 100 1.83 5.50 -6.66
CA GLY A 100 1.44 5.48 -8.07
C GLY A 100 0.86 4.15 -8.52
N PHE A 101 1.50 3.03 -8.15
CA PHE A 101 1.03 1.70 -8.51
C PHE A 101 -0.30 1.35 -7.84
N LEU A 102 -0.47 1.67 -6.56
CA LEU A 102 -1.70 1.37 -5.84
C LEU A 102 -2.86 2.23 -6.31
N LEU A 103 -2.64 3.53 -6.53
CA LEU A 103 -3.69 4.42 -7.02
C LEU A 103 -4.10 4.05 -8.46
N LEU A 104 -3.13 3.85 -9.36
CA LEU A 104 -3.42 3.45 -10.73
C LEU A 104 -4.05 2.05 -10.79
N GLY A 105 -3.51 1.09 -10.03
CA GLY A 105 -4.06 -0.26 -9.93
C GLY A 105 -5.48 -0.26 -9.39
N GLY A 106 -5.75 0.58 -8.38
CA GLY A 106 -7.07 0.83 -7.83
C GLY A 106 -8.06 1.33 -8.89
N VAL A 107 -7.71 2.41 -9.60
CA VAL A 107 -8.53 2.96 -10.68
C VAL A 107 -8.78 1.93 -11.78
N LEU A 108 -7.75 1.19 -12.21
CA LEU A 108 -7.88 0.16 -13.24
C LEU A 108 -8.76 -1.01 -12.81
N ALA A 109 -8.74 -1.39 -11.53
CA ALA A 109 -9.63 -2.42 -11.00
C ALA A 109 -11.08 -1.95 -10.97
N LEU A 110 -11.34 -0.72 -10.51
CA LEU A 110 -12.69 -0.13 -10.53
C LEU A 110 -13.23 0.00 -11.96
N ALA A 111 -12.40 0.49 -12.88
CA ALA A 111 -12.77 0.64 -14.29
C ALA A 111 -12.99 -0.70 -15.01
N ALA A 112 -12.42 -1.80 -14.52
CA ALA A 112 -12.62 -3.12 -15.10
C ALA A 112 -14.04 -3.69 -14.89
N GLY A 113 -14.86 -3.11 -14.01
CA GLY A 113 -16.28 -3.45 -13.87
C GLY A 113 -16.53 -4.91 -13.46
N LYS A 114 -17.42 -5.62 -14.20
CA LYS A 114 -17.86 -6.99 -13.88
C LYS A 114 -16.64 -7.93 -13.73
N PRO A 115 -16.54 -8.74 -12.66
CA PRO A 115 -15.44 -9.69 -12.50
C PRO A 115 -15.38 -10.74 -13.62
N ASP A 116 -14.21 -11.33 -13.84
CA ASP A 116 -14.11 -12.45 -14.78
C ASP A 116 -14.85 -13.68 -14.22
N GLU A 117 -15.77 -14.22 -15.01
CA GLU A 117 -16.41 -15.50 -14.69
C GLU A 117 -15.44 -16.63 -15.02
N PRO A 118 -15.18 -17.56 -14.08
CA PRO A 118 -14.37 -18.72 -14.37
C PRO A 118 -15.07 -19.57 -15.43
N LYS A 119 -14.53 -19.58 -16.64
CA LYS A 119 -14.94 -20.52 -17.68
C LYS A 119 -14.18 -21.84 -17.45
N ALA A 120 -14.92 -22.92 -17.23
CA ALA A 120 -14.33 -24.25 -17.24
C ALA A 120 -13.77 -24.51 -18.64
N HIS A 121 -12.47 -24.78 -18.72
CA HIS A 121 -11.84 -25.15 -19.98
C HIS A 121 -11.89 -26.66 -20.24
N PHE A 122 -12.48 -27.44 -19.31
CA PHE A 122 -12.75 -28.88 -19.41
C PHE A 122 -13.95 -29.23 -18.53
#